data_AF-A0A7Y3YLM6-F1
#
_entry.id   AF-A0A7Y3YLM6-F1
#
_cell.length_a   1.000
_cell.length_b   1.000
_cell.length_c   1.000
_cell.angle_alpha   90.00
_cell.angle_beta   90.00
_cell.angle_gamma   90.00
#
_symmetry.space_group_name_H-M   'P 1'
#
loop_
_entity.id
_entity.type
_entity.pdbx_description
1 polymer ?
#
loop_
_entity_poly.entity_id
_entity_poly.type
_entity_poly.pdbx_seq_one_letter_code
_entity_poly.pdbx_strand_id
1 'polypeptide(L)'
;MDYQIITQLKDLERVCQQAREADVVMLDTEFVRTRTYYPQLGLIQLFDGETLSLIDPIALDEMTPFVGLLKDASVLKVLHACGEDLEVFQNAFDCTPTPMVDTQIMAAFLGHGLSTGFAALVSEFVGVDLDKSESRTDWLARPLSQKQLDYAAADVHYLMPMYNKLLEKVMEAGWWEAAQQESDLQVAKRIRKVNPDTAYLDIKGAWQLKPQQLAILRPLATWRLKEAIKRDLALNFIFKEQDLWAVARFAIKNPKRMEEEGFDFRSVRRHGAKISSIVKLAEHTPEEEYPAPVERLMDYPGYKQVFKVLKDEVKTASQHSGLATEFLASKKQLNQMLSWVWKHDRNPEKLPDVMQGWRLELVGERLNKAIK
;
A
#
# COMPACT_ATOMS: atom_id res chain seq x y z
N MET A 1 -0.30 31.45 -7.30
CA MET A 1 -1.16 30.26 -7.35
C MET A 1 -2.25 30.53 -6.33
N ASP A 2 -3.46 30.76 -6.80
CA ASP A 2 -4.58 31.08 -5.91
C ASP A 2 -5.29 29.78 -5.54
N TYR A 3 -5.66 29.65 -4.26
CA TYR A 3 -6.37 28.50 -3.74
C TYR A 3 -7.35 28.90 -2.66
N GLN A 4 -8.37 28.07 -2.45
CA GLN A 4 -9.35 28.23 -1.38
C GLN A 4 -9.19 27.11 -0.35
N ILE A 5 -9.40 27.43 0.93
CA ILE A 5 -9.39 26.47 2.02
C ILE A 5 -10.84 26.09 2.33
N ILE A 6 -11.15 24.80 2.26
CA ILE A 6 -12.51 24.29 2.45
C ILE A 6 -12.64 23.72 3.87
N THR A 7 -13.38 24.43 4.72
CA THR A 7 -13.66 24.05 6.12
C THR A 7 -15.16 23.96 6.42
N GLN A 8 -16.02 24.26 5.43
CA GLN A 8 -17.48 24.21 5.56
C GLN A 8 -18.10 23.27 4.54
N LEU A 9 -19.13 22.53 4.95
CA LEU A 9 -19.81 21.54 4.09
C LEU A 9 -20.36 22.15 2.80
N LYS A 10 -20.95 23.36 2.87
CA LYS A 10 -21.49 24.05 1.70
C LYS A 10 -20.42 24.35 0.63
N ASP A 11 -19.22 24.70 1.07
CA ASP A 11 -18.10 24.93 0.16
C ASP A 11 -17.57 23.61 -0.42
N LEU A 12 -17.56 22.53 0.37
CA LEU A 12 -17.22 21.19 -0.10
C LEU A 12 -18.21 20.70 -1.17
N GLU A 13 -19.51 20.86 -0.95
CA GLU A 13 -20.56 20.51 -1.92
C GLU A 13 -20.36 21.27 -3.23
N ARG A 14 -20.14 22.59 -3.16
CA ARG A 14 -19.91 23.44 -4.32
C ARG A 14 -18.69 22.98 -5.12
N VAL A 15 -17.56 22.79 -4.44
CA VAL A 15 -16.30 22.35 -5.07
C VAL A 15 -16.44 20.97 -5.69
N CYS A 16 -17.07 20.01 -5.00
CA CYS A 16 -17.26 18.67 -5.54
C CYS A 16 -18.23 18.66 -6.72
N GLN A 17 -19.24 19.52 -6.74
CA GLN A 17 -20.16 19.65 -7.87
C GLN A 17 -19.45 20.23 -9.09
N GLN A 18 -18.64 21.29 -8.91
CA GLN A 18 -17.84 21.88 -9.98
C GLN A 18 -16.82 20.88 -10.54
N ALA A 19 -16.12 20.15 -9.67
CA ALA A 19 -15.16 19.13 -10.06
C ALA A 19 -15.78 17.98 -10.89
N ARG A 20 -17.10 17.76 -10.79
CA ARG A 20 -17.83 16.78 -11.63
C ARG A 20 -18.15 17.27 -13.04
N GLU A 21 -18.01 18.58 -13.29
CA GLU A 21 -18.17 19.15 -14.63
C GLU A 21 -16.88 19.01 -15.45
N ALA A 22 -15.76 18.64 -14.82
CA ALA A 22 -14.48 18.36 -15.47
C ALA A 22 -14.34 16.87 -15.83
N ASP A 23 -13.61 16.58 -16.92
CA ASP A 23 -13.29 15.21 -17.32
C ASP A 23 -12.26 14.55 -16.38
N VAL A 24 -11.41 15.37 -15.76
CA VAL A 24 -10.29 14.93 -14.94
C VAL A 24 -10.05 15.86 -13.76
N VAL A 25 -9.69 15.30 -12.62
CA VAL A 25 -9.29 16.05 -11.43
C VAL A 25 -7.98 15.52 -10.87
N MET A 26 -7.15 16.43 -10.37
CA MET A 26 -5.91 16.14 -9.67
C MET A 26 -6.20 16.03 -8.18
N LEU A 27 -5.70 14.96 -7.57
CA LEU A 27 -5.81 14.71 -6.14
C LEU A 27 -4.44 14.46 -5.53
N ASP A 28 -4.31 14.89 -4.28
CA ASP A 28 -3.21 14.54 -3.39
C ASP A 28 -3.72 14.52 -1.94
N THR A 29 -2.92 13.95 -1.03
CA THR A 29 -3.22 14.00 0.40
C THR A 29 -2.01 14.30 1.26
N GLU A 30 -2.24 14.97 2.38
CA GLU A 30 -1.24 15.12 3.43
C GLU A 30 -1.69 14.44 4.71
N PHE A 31 -0.78 13.67 5.31
CA PHE A 31 -1.07 12.88 6.48
C PHE A 31 0.17 12.69 7.34
N VAL A 32 -0.04 12.36 8.61
CA VAL A 32 1.05 12.00 9.53
C VAL A 32 0.95 10.54 9.94
N ARG A 33 2.08 9.85 9.95
CA ARG A 33 2.23 8.52 10.57
C ARG A 33 3.00 8.67 11.87
N THR A 34 2.29 8.56 12.99
CA THR A 34 2.89 8.69 14.31
C THR A 34 2.97 7.33 15.01
N ARG A 35 2.20 7.13 16.08
CA ARG A 35 2.08 5.86 16.80
C ARG A 35 0.78 5.14 16.47
N THR A 36 -0.05 5.72 15.63
CA THR A 36 -1.35 5.19 15.23
C THR A 36 -1.20 3.99 14.29
N TYR A 37 -2.24 3.16 14.24
CA TYR A 37 -2.30 2.07 13.27
C TYR A 37 -2.65 2.62 11.89
N TYR A 38 -3.60 3.55 11.83
CA TYR A 38 -4.02 4.24 10.63
C TYR A 38 -3.24 5.56 10.44
N PRO A 39 -2.91 5.95 9.20
CA PRO A 39 -2.47 7.32 8.91
C PRO A 39 -3.52 8.32 9.38
N GLN A 40 -3.07 9.43 9.96
CA GLN A 40 -3.97 10.52 10.32
C GLN A 40 -3.99 11.55 9.19
N LEU A 41 -5.12 11.61 8.49
CA LEU A 41 -5.34 12.51 7.37
C LEU A 41 -5.41 13.97 7.85
N GLY A 42 -4.55 14.81 7.30
CA GLY A 42 -4.41 16.23 7.65
C GLY A 42 -4.95 17.17 6.58
N LEU A 43 -4.84 16.85 5.30
CA LEU A 43 -5.33 17.69 4.20
C LEU A 43 -5.63 16.85 2.96
N ILE A 44 -6.60 17.27 2.16
CA ILE A 44 -6.84 16.76 0.81
C ILE A 44 -6.73 17.92 -0.16
N GLN A 45 -6.03 17.71 -1.26
CA GLN A 45 -5.89 18.68 -2.33
C GLN A 45 -6.72 18.23 -3.53
N LEU A 46 -7.44 19.17 -4.14
CA LEU A 46 -8.27 18.93 -5.31
C LEU A 46 -8.07 20.08 -6.31
N PHE A 47 -7.73 19.74 -7.55
CA PHE A 47 -7.64 20.70 -8.64
C PHE A 47 -8.30 20.16 -9.90
N ASP A 48 -9.31 20.88 -10.40
CA ASP A 48 -10.08 20.51 -11.61
C ASP A 48 -9.54 21.17 -12.89
N GLY A 49 -8.45 21.96 -12.78
CA GLY A 49 -7.89 22.75 -13.87
C GLY A 49 -8.20 24.24 -13.79
N GLU A 50 -9.24 24.62 -13.06
CA GLU A 50 -9.64 26.01 -12.85
C GLU A 50 -9.57 26.42 -11.36
N THR A 51 -10.06 25.55 -10.49
CA THR A 51 -10.26 25.79 -9.06
C THR A 51 -9.41 24.85 -8.23
N LEU A 52 -8.46 25.44 -7.48
CA LEU A 52 -7.61 24.71 -6.53
C LEU A 52 -8.19 24.82 -5.13
N SER A 53 -8.50 23.67 -4.54
CA SER A 53 -9.12 23.56 -3.23
C SER A 53 -8.26 22.73 -2.28
N LEU A 54 -7.97 23.30 -1.11
CA LEU A 54 -7.33 22.64 0.02
C LEU A 54 -8.41 22.30 1.05
N ILE A 55 -8.83 21.04 1.08
CA ILE A 55 -9.92 20.55 1.90
C ILE A 55 -9.37 20.11 3.26
N ASP A 56 -9.90 20.68 4.35
CA ASP A 56 -9.54 20.34 5.71
C ASP A 56 -10.52 19.29 6.28
N PRO A 57 -10.16 17.99 6.30
CA PRO A 57 -11.04 16.94 6.80
C PRO A 57 -11.15 16.94 8.33
N ILE A 58 -10.34 17.71 9.05
CA ILE A 58 -10.44 17.84 10.51
C ILE A 58 -11.52 18.86 10.89
N ALA A 59 -11.72 19.88 10.05
CA ALA A 59 -12.74 20.91 10.26
C ALA A 59 -14.14 20.50 9.78
N LEU A 60 -14.25 19.42 9.01
CA LEU A 60 -15.48 18.94 8.38
C LEU A 60 -16.01 17.69 9.10
N ASP A 61 -17.26 17.74 9.56
CA ASP A 61 -17.92 16.58 10.19
C ASP A 61 -18.33 15.51 9.16
N GLU A 62 -18.56 15.91 7.90
CA GLU A 62 -19.04 15.04 6.83
C GLU A 62 -18.27 15.26 5.52
N MET A 63 -17.83 14.15 4.92
CA MET A 63 -17.08 14.14 3.66
C MET A 63 -17.87 13.53 2.50
N THR A 64 -19.18 13.32 2.67
CA THR A 64 -20.06 12.66 1.69
C THR A 64 -19.96 13.23 0.27
N PRO A 65 -19.90 14.56 0.03
CA PRO A 65 -19.74 15.11 -1.31
C PRO A 65 -18.44 14.66 -2.00
N PHE A 66 -17.33 14.68 -1.25
CA PHE A 66 -16.01 14.24 -1.72
C PHE A 66 -15.98 12.73 -1.98
N VAL A 67 -16.55 11.92 -1.09
CA VAL A 67 -16.70 10.47 -1.31
C VAL A 67 -17.52 10.18 -2.57
N GLY A 68 -18.54 11.00 -2.84
CA GLY A 68 -19.30 10.95 -4.09
C GLY A 68 -18.43 11.22 -5.32
N LEU A 69 -17.56 12.24 -5.28
CA LEU A 69 -16.62 12.56 -6.35
C LEU A 69 -15.59 11.43 -6.58
N LEU A 70 -15.05 10.84 -5.50
CA LEU A 70 -14.12 9.71 -5.61
C LEU A 70 -14.72 8.52 -6.39
N LYS A 71 -16.02 8.28 -6.24
CA LYS A 71 -16.74 7.17 -6.89
C LYS A 71 -17.35 7.54 -8.25
N ASP A 72 -17.30 8.80 -8.63
CA ASP A 72 -17.96 9.27 -9.86
C ASP A 72 -17.22 8.75 -11.10
N ALA A 73 -17.87 7.87 -11.86
CA ALA A 73 -17.27 7.25 -13.02
C ALA A 73 -17.07 8.21 -14.20
N SER A 74 -17.71 9.38 -14.18
CA SER A 74 -17.58 10.40 -15.23
C SER A 74 -16.29 11.21 -15.11
N VAL A 75 -15.63 11.20 -13.94
CA VAL A 75 -14.43 11.99 -13.67
C VAL A 75 -13.24 11.07 -13.42
N LEU A 76 -12.16 11.25 -14.17
CA LEU A 76 -10.90 10.55 -13.91
C LEU A 76 -10.15 11.22 -12.74
N LYS A 77 -9.79 10.43 -11.72
CA LYS A 77 -8.95 10.91 -10.61
C LYS A 77 -7.48 10.64 -10.91
N VAL A 78 -6.67 11.68 -10.97
CA VAL A 78 -5.23 11.58 -11.24
C VAL A 78 -4.46 11.87 -9.98
N LEU A 79 -3.53 10.97 -9.64
CA LEU A 79 -2.63 11.09 -8.50
C LEU A 79 -1.19 10.80 -8.94
N HIS A 80 -0.22 11.06 -8.08
CA HIS A 80 1.17 10.67 -8.28
C HIS A 80 1.65 9.79 -7.14
N ALA A 81 2.21 8.61 -7.44
CA ALA A 81 2.74 7.69 -6.43
C ALA A 81 1.74 7.35 -5.32
N CYS A 82 0.48 7.13 -5.69
CA CYS A 82 -0.71 7.18 -4.82
C CYS A 82 -0.84 6.03 -3.81
N GLY A 83 0.22 5.23 -3.64
CA GLY A 83 0.17 3.99 -2.89
C GLY A 83 -0.25 4.16 -1.43
N GLU A 84 0.12 5.28 -0.80
CA GLU A 84 -0.28 5.63 0.56
C GLU A 84 -1.61 6.42 0.59
N ASP A 85 -1.88 7.28 -0.38
CA ASP A 85 -3.15 8.01 -0.52
C ASP A 85 -4.34 7.05 -0.60
N LEU A 86 -4.18 5.93 -1.31
CA LEU A 86 -5.19 4.88 -1.37
C LEU A 86 -5.47 4.24 0.00
N GLU A 87 -4.45 4.07 0.84
CA GLU A 87 -4.62 3.59 2.21
C GLU A 87 -5.33 4.66 3.06
N VAL A 88 -4.95 5.93 2.90
CA VAL A 88 -5.57 7.08 3.58
C VAL A 88 -7.06 7.17 3.24
N PHE A 89 -7.43 7.16 1.96
CA PHE A 89 -8.83 7.20 1.52
C PHE A 89 -9.61 5.98 2.02
N GLN A 90 -9.04 4.78 1.91
CA GLN A 90 -9.70 3.57 2.37
C GLN A 90 -9.98 3.61 3.88
N ASN A 91 -9.05 4.14 4.68
CA ASN A 91 -9.21 4.22 6.12
C ASN A 91 -10.16 5.35 6.55
N ALA A 92 -10.07 6.52 5.90
CA ALA A 92 -10.89 7.67 6.23
C ALA A 92 -12.35 7.52 5.75
N PHE A 93 -12.54 6.90 4.59
CA PHE A 93 -13.82 6.95 3.86
C PHE A 93 -14.39 5.59 3.45
N ASP A 94 -13.72 4.48 3.78
CA ASP A 94 -14.04 3.13 3.28
C ASP A 94 -14.19 3.11 1.75
N CYS A 95 -13.36 3.91 1.06
CA CYS A 95 -13.47 4.20 -0.35
C CYS A 95 -12.10 4.42 -0.98
N THR A 96 -11.95 4.08 -2.26
CA THR A 96 -10.81 4.46 -3.10
C THR A 96 -11.35 5.14 -4.37
N PRO A 97 -10.56 6.04 -5.00
CA PRO A 97 -10.96 6.70 -6.24
C PRO A 97 -11.14 5.69 -7.38
N THR A 98 -12.22 5.84 -8.14
CA THR A 98 -12.50 5.04 -9.35
C THR A 98 -13.33 5.84 -10.36
N PRO A 99 -12.96 5.91 -11.65
CA PRO A 99 -11.69 5.46 -12.23
C PRO A 99 -10.54 6.35 -11.76
N MET A 100 -9.32 5.81 -11.79
CA MET A 100 -8.14 6.59 -11.43
C MET A 100 -6.91 6.18 -12.25
N VAL A 101 -5.91 7.06 -12.32
CA VAL A 101 -4.60 6.75 -12.88
C VAL A 101 -3.47 7.36 -12.04
N ASP A 102 -2.36 6.64 -11.94
CA ASP A 102 -1.15 7.11 -11.26
C ASP A 102 -0.11 7.57 -12.28
N THR A 103 0.29 8.83 -12.20
CA THR A 103 1.31 9.41 -13.09
C THR A 103 2.70 8.82 -12.90
N GLN A 104 3.03 8.25 -11.73
CA GLN A 104 4.28 7.49 -11.54
C GLN A 104 4.25 6.18 -12.34
N ILE A 105 3.09 5.51 -12.42
CA ILE A 105 2.91 4.33 -13.27
C ILE A 105 3.03 4.73 -14.75
N MET A 106 2.37 5.82 -15.16
CA MET A 106 2.48 6.35 -16.53
C MET A 106 3.95 6.61 -16.90
N ALA A 107 4.70 7.27 -16.02
CA ALA A 107 6.12 7.55 -16.22
C ALA A 107 6.97 6.25 -16.25
N ALA A 108 6.61 5.22 -15.49
CA ALA A 108 7.28 3.92 -15.54
C ALA A 108 7.13 3.23 -16.91
N PHE A 109 5.96 3.32 -17.54
CA PHE A 109 5.75 2.84 -18.92
C PHE A 109 6.60 3.59 -19.96
N LEU A 110 6.93 4.84 -19.68
CA LEU A 110 7.81 5.66 -20.52
C LEU A 110 9.30 5.50 -20.18
N GLY A 111 9.65 4.63 -19.22
CA GLY A 111 11.06 4.33 -18.88
C GLY A 111 11.70 5.28 -17.87
N HIS A 112 10.93 6.12 -17.17
CA HIS A 112 11.48 7.04 -16.15
C HIS A 112 11.84 6.33 -14.84
N GLY A 113 11.49 5.05 -14.66
CA GLY A 113 11.74 4.28 -13.44
C GLY A 113 10.51 4.14 -12.54
N LEU A 114 10.54 3.16 -11.62
CA LEU A 114 9.38 2.77 -10.80
C LEU A 114 9.11 3.63 -9.56
N SER A 115 10.04 4.51 -9.21
CA SER A 115 9.98 5.28 -7.97
C SER A 115 10.44 6.71 -8.18
N THR A 116 10.19 7.21 -9.39
CA THR A 116 10.54 8.59 -9.76
C THR A 116 9.57 9.51 -9.07
N GLY A 117 10.13 10.40 -8.24
CA GLY A 117 9.33 11.29 -7.40
C GLY A 117 8.74 12.45 -8.18
N PHE A 118 7.63 12.98 -7.68
CA PHE A 118 6.84 14.05 -8.28
C PHE A 118 7.69 15.24 -8.76
N ALA A 119 8.49 15.84 -7.86
CA ALA A 119 9.34 16.99 -8.19
C ALA A 119 10.33 16.74 -9.34
N ALA A 120 10.83 15.50 -9.51
CA ALA A 120 11.72 15.18 -10.61
C ALA A 120 10.98 15.18 -11.95
N LEU A 121 9.77 14.61 -11.98
CA LEU A 121 8.93 14.63 -13.18
C LEU A 121 8.40 16.04 -13.48
N VAL A 122 8.05 16.83 -12.47
CA VAL A 122 7.64 18.23 -12.68
C VAL A 122 8.78 19.05 -13.28
N SER A 123 10.01 18.92 -12.76
CA SER A 123 11.18 19.59 -13.33
C SER A 123 11.42 19.16 -14.78
N GLU A 124 11.32 17.86 -15.08
CA GLU A 124 11.52 17.32 -16.44
C GLU A 124 10.43 17.75 -17.44
N PHE A 125 9.15 17.60 -17.08
CA PHE A 125 8.03 17.80 -17.99
C PHE A 125 7.51 19.24 -18.01
N VAL A 126 7.56 19.94 -16.89
CA VAL A 126 7.00 21.29 -16.71
C VAL A 126 8.11 22.35 -16.65
N GLY A 127 9.35 21.98 -16.33
CA GLY A 127 10.47 22.92 -16.23
C GLY A 127 10.47 23.73 -14.93
N VAL A 128 9.82 23.22 -13.88
CA VAL A 128 9.69 23.89 -12.58
C VAL A 128 10.38 23.07 -11.50
N ASP A 129 11.24 23.72 -10.72
CA ASP A 129 11.87 23.12 -9.55
C ASP A 129 11.00 23.37 -8.30
N LEU A 130 10.48 22.30 -7.71
CA LEU A 130 9.65 22.37 -6.51
C LEU A 130 10.51 22.41 -5.24
N ASP A 131 10.09 23.25 -4.30
CA ASP A 131 10.62 23.23 -2.94
C ASP A 131 10.09 22.00 -2.20
N LYS A 132 10.98 21.26 -1.54
CA LYS A 132 10.65 20.04 -0.76
C LYS A 132 10.60 20.29 0.75
N SER A 133 10.72 21.54 1.17
CA SER A 133 10.94 21.94 2.56
C SER A 133 9.80 21.54 3.52
N GLU A 134 8.56 21.44 3.04
CA GLU A 134 7.38 21.18 3.89
C GLU A 134 6.88 19.71 3.87
N SER A 135 7.53 18.83 3.10
CA SER A 135 7.15 17.40 2.95
C SER A 135 7.16 16.56 4.24
N ARG A 136 7.75 17.07 5.33
CA ARG A 136 7.84 16.39 6.64
C ARG A 136 7.47 17.32 7.78
N THR A 137 6.28 17.90 7.69
CA THR A 137 5.75 18.81 8.71
C THR A 137 4.52 18.22 9.41
N ASP A 138 4.06 18.90 10.46
CA ASP A 138 2.86 18.47 11.18
C ASP A 138 1.60 18.94 10.43
N TRP A 139 1.05 18.04 9.61
CA TRP A 139 -0.18 18.27 8.84
C TRP A 139 -1.46 18.22 9.68
N LEU A 140 -1.37 17.85 10.96
CA LEU A 140 -2.48 17.94 11.90
C LEU A 140 -2.50 19.28 12.65
N ALA A 141 -1.44 20.08 12.55
CA ALA A 141 -1.38 21.40 13.18
C ALA A 141 -2.49 22.31 12.63
N ARG A 142 -3.10 23.12 13.51
CA ARG A 142 -4.10 24.11 13.13
C ARG A 142 -3.83 25.47 13.80
N PRO A 143 -3.87 26.59 13.05
CA PRO A 143 -3.96 26.65 11.57
C PRO A 143 -2.69 26.09 10.92
N LEU A 144 -2.81 25.56 9.69
CA LEU A 144 -1.64 25.25 8.87
C LEU A 144 -0.92 26.55 8.49
N SER A 145 0.40 26.49 8.35
CA SER A 145 1.18 27.65 7.92
C SER A 145 0.99 27.94 6.44
N GLN A 146 1.22 29.19 6.03
CA GLN A 146 1.16 29.58 4.61
C GLN A 146 2.08 28.71 3.74
N LYS A 147 3.27 28.36 4.23
CA LYS A 147 4.21 27.51 3.48
C LYS A 147 3.68 26.09 3.26
N GLN A 148 3.06 25.50 4.28
CA GLN A 148 2.40 24.20 4.16
C GLN A 148 1.28 24.25 3.11
N LEU A 149 0.45 25.29 3.14
CA LEU A 149 -0.63 25.46 2.17
C LEU A 149 -0.10 25.66 0.74
N ASP A 150 0.93 26.48 0.56
CA ASP A 150 1.57 26.72 -0.74
C ASP A 150 2.23 25.45 -1.29
N TYR A 151 2.88 24.66 -0.43
CA TYR A 151 3.45 23.37 -0.77
C TYR A 151 2.35 22.39 -1.23
N ALA A 152 1.32 22.20 -0.40
CA ALA A 152 0.21 21.29 -0.69
C ALA A 152 -0.50 21.66 -2.01
N ALA A 153 -0.74 22.95 -2.23
CA ALA A 153 -1.36 23.41 -3.46
C ALA A 153 -0.47 23.14 -4.69
N ALA A 154 0.86 23.24 -4.56
CA ALA A 154 1.77 22.99 -5.67
C ALA A 154 1.70 21.54 -6.17
N ASP A 155 1.46 20.58 -5.26
CA ASP A 155 1.42 19.15 -5.59
C ASP A 155 0.28 18.78 -6.55
N VAL A 156 -0.87 19.44 -6.48
CA VAL A 156 -1.95 19.24 -7.48
C VAL A 156 -1.90 20.24 -8.64
N HIS A 157 -1.40 21.46 -8.40
CA HIS A 157 -1.31 22.47 -9.45
C HIS A 157 -0.38 22.05 -10.58
N TYR A 158 0.81 21.53 -10.26
CA TYR A 158 1.77 21.07 -11.24
C TYR A 158 1.52 19.63 -11.72
N LEU A 159 0.68 18.86 -11.02
CA LEU A 159 0.26 17.53 -11.46
C LEU A 159 -0.57 17.61 -12.74
N MET A 160 -1.45 18.59 -12.89
CA MET A 160 -2.26 18.78 -14.11
C MET A 160 -1.42 18.93 -15.41
N PRO A 161 -0.50 19.92 -15.53
CA PRO A 161 0.31 20.06 -16.73
C PRO A 161 1.28 18.89 -16.93
N MET A 162 1.78 18.27 -15.86
CA MET A 162 2.60 17.06 -15.95
C MET A 162 1.78 15.88 -16.51
N TYR A 163 0.57 15.65 -15.99
CA TYR A 163 -0.34 14.62 -16.45
C TYR A 163 -0.66 14.76 -17.93
N ASN A 164 -0.99 15.97 -18.40
CA ASN A 164 -1.31 16.20 -19.82
C ASN A 164 -0.16 15.80 -20.74
N LYS A 165 1.09 16.10 -20.37
CA LYS A 165 2.28 15.70 -21.15
C LYS A 165 2.57 14.21 -21.07
N LEU A 166 2.38 13.59 -19.90
CA LEU A 166 2.51 12.15 -19.74
C LEU A 166 1.46 11.40 -20.54
N LEU A 167 0.21 11.89 -20.55
CA LEU A 167 -0.90 11.29 -21.29
C LEU A 167 -0.61 11.25 -22.78
N GLU A 168 -0.21 12.39 -23.37
CA GLU A 168 0.18 12.47 -24.79
C GLU A 168 1.23 11.40 -25.13
N LYS A 169 2.31 11.33 -24.36
CA LYS A 169 3.41 10.37 -24.60
C LYS A 169 3.01 8.91 -24.37
N VAL A 170 2.23 8.62 -23.33
CA VAL A 170 1.76 7.26 -23.04
C VAL A 170 0.79 6.77 -24.12
N MET A 171 -0.06 7.66 -24.64
CA MET A 171 -0.95 7.35 -25.77
C MET A 171 -0.15 7.10 -27.05
N GLU A 172 0.83 7.95 -27.37
CA GLU A 172 1.73 7.76 -28.53
C GLU A 172 2.50 6.43 -28.45
N ALA A 173 2.95 6.05 -27.24
CA ALA A 173 3.65 4.80 -26.99
C ALA A 173 2.72 3.56 -26.98
N GLY A 174 1.40 3.75 -27.00
CA GLY A 174 0.41 2.66 -26.96
C GLY A 174 0.25 2.00 -25.60
N TRP A 175 0.68 2.66 -24.51
CA TRP A 175 0.66 2.08 -23.15
C TRP A 175 -0.49 2.57 -22.27
N TRP A 176 -1.39 3.41 -22.77
CA TRP A 176 -2.46 4.02 -21.97
C TRP A 176 -3.35 2.99 -21.26
N GLU A 177 -3.86 1.99 -22.00
CA GLU A 177 -4.70 0.96 -21.42
C GLU A 177 -3.94 0.14 -20.36
N ALA A 178 -2.67 -0.18 -20.61
CA ALA A 178 -1.81 -0.88 -19.66
C ALA A 178 -1.57 -0.06 -18.38
N ALA A 179 -1.41 1.27 -18.49
CA ALA A 179 -1.27 2.17 -17.35
C ALA A 179 -2.54 2.26 -16.50
N GLN A 180 -3.72 2.25 -17.13
CA GLN A 180 -5.00 2.17 -16.43
C GLN A 180 -5.13 0.82 -15.69
N GLN A 181 -4.89 -0.29 -16.38
CA GLN A 181 -4.95 -1.63 -15.78
C GLN A 181 -3.96 -1.79 -14.60
N GLU A 182 -2.77 -1.20 -14.69
CA GLU A 182 -1.79 -1.23 -13.60
C GLU A 182 -2.24 -0.38 -12.40
N SER A 183 -2.86 0.78 -12.66
CA SER A 183 -3.43 1.64 -11.61
C SER A 183 -4.60 0.94 -10.90
N ASP A 184 -5.49 0.28 -11.65
CA ASP A 184 -6.58 -0.53 -11.09
C ASP A 184 -6.07 -1.69 -10.23
N LEU A 185 -4.99 -2.34 -10.67
CA LEU A 185 -4.33 -3.38 -9.89
C LEU A 185 -3.76 -2.85 -8.57
N GLN A 186 -3.20 -1.63 -8.57
CA GLN A 186 -2.71 -0.96 -7.37
C GLN A 186 -3.87 -0.69 -6.39
N VAL A 187 -5.00 -0.18 -6.88
CA VAL A 187 -6.23 0.02 -6.08
C VAL A 187 -6.73 -1.30 -5.48
N ALA A 188 -6.92 -2.33 -6.30
CA ALA A 188 -7.43 -3.63 -5.87
C ALA A 188 -6.56 -4.30 -4.78
N LYS A 189 -5.24 -4.06 -4.80
CA LYS A 189 -4.31 -4.56 -3.77
C LYS A 189 -4.44 -3.82 -2.44
N ARG A 190 -4.77 -2.54 -2.45
CA ARG A 190 -4.88 -1.71 -1.23
C ARG A 190 -6.19 -1.93 -0.47
N ILE A 191 -7.26 -2.30 -1.16
CA ILE A 191 -8.58 -2.59 -0.54
C ILE A 191 -8.58 -3.90 0.29
N ARG A 192 -7.56 -4.77 0.14
CA ARG A 192 -7.56 -6.09 0.79
C ARG A 192 -7.48 -5.98 2.31
N LYS A 193 -8.56 -6.39 2.98
CA LYS A 193 -8.63 -6.49 4.45
C LYS A 193 -7.63 -7.52 4.97
N VAL A 194 -6.86 -7.12 5.98
CA VAL A 194 -5.93 -8.01 6.67
C VAL A 194 -6.73 -9.07 7.43
N ASN A 195 -6.49 -10.35 7.14
CA ASN A 195 -7.10 -11.45 7.88
C ASN A 195 -6.31 -11.68 9.20
N PRO A 196 -6.93 -11.48 10.38
CA PRO A 196 -6.26 -11.69 11.65
C PRO A 196 -5.74 -13.11 11.87
N ASP A 197 -6.35 -14.11 11.22
CA ASP A 197 -5.95 -15.51 11.36
C ASP A 197 -4.66 -15.85 10.63
N THR A 198 -4.29 -15.04 9.61
CA THR A 198 -3.06 -15.22 8.83
C THR A 198 -1.98 -14.22 9.20
N ALA A 199 -2.25 -13.26 10.09
CA ALA A 199 -1.31 -12.21 10.50
C ALA A 199 0.03 -12.73 11.05
N TYR A 200 0.05 -13.98 11.55
CA TYR A 200 1.29 -14.62 12.02
C TYR A 200 2.26 -14.98 10.89
N LEU A 201 1.77 -15.12 9.65
CA LEU A 201 2.60 -15.43 8.49
C LEU A 201 3.50 -14.24 8.11
N ASP A 202 3.09 -13.02 8.46
CA ASP A 202 3.84 -11.79 8.20
C ASP A 202 4.92 -11.51 9.25
N ILE A 203 4.92 -12.24 10.37
CA ILE A 203 5.93 -12.09 11.42
C ILE A 203 7.28 -12.61 10.91
N LYS A 204 8.31 -11.74 10.96
CA LYS A 204 9.66 -12.12 10.58
C LYS A 204 10.13 -13.33 11.39
N GLY A 205 10.60 -14.35 10.67
CA GLY A 205 11.08 -15.59 11.28
C GLY A 205 9.99 -16.62 11.62
N ALA A 206 8.72 -16.39 11.26
CA ALA A 206 7.65 -17.39 11.46
C ALA A 206 7.99 -18.76 10.86
N TRP A 207 8.66 -18.79 9.69
CA TRP A 207 9.16 -20.00 9.04
C TRP A 207 10.17 -20.83 9.85
N GLN A 208 10.78 -20.26 10.89
CA GLN A 208 11.71 -20.97 11.77
C GLN A 208 11.00 -21.74 12.87
N LEU A 209 9.70 -21.49 13.08
CA LEU A 209 8.89 -22.08 14.14
C LEU A 209 8.32 -23.43 13.72
N LYS A 210 8.28 -24.36 14.66
CA LYS A 210 7.61 -25.66 14.50
C LYS A 210 6.08 -25.48 14.58
N PRO A 211 5.27 -26.44 14.07
CA PRO A 211 3.80 -26.39 14.16
C PRO A 211 3.26 -26.03 15.55
N GLN A 212 3.78 -26.65 16.61
CA GLN A 212 3.42 -26.33 17.99
C GLN A 212 3.71 -24.88 18.38
N GLN A 213 4.85 -24.33 17.94
CA GLN A 213 5.20 -22.93 18.20
C GLN A 213 4.35 -21.97 17.36
N LEU A 214 3.96 -22.37 16.15
CA LEU A 214 3.01 -21.62 15.31
C LEU A 214 1.60 -21.60 15.93
N ALA A 215 1.19 -22.68 16.60
CA ALA A 215 -0.07 -22.73 17.35
C ALA A 215 -0.10 -21.68 18.47
N ILE A 216 1.06 -21.31 19.04
CA ILE A 216 1.20 -20.20 19.98
C ILE A 216 1.27 -18.85 19.25
N LEU A 217 2.04 -18.75 18.17
CA LEU A 217 2.24 -17.49 17.44
C LEU A 217 0.95 -16.96 16.80
N ARG A 218 0.11 -17.85 16.25
CA ARG A 218 -1.14 -17.49 15.57
C ARG A 218 -2.08 -16.65 16.45
N PRO A 219 -2.56 -17.13 17.60
CA PRO A 219 -3.45 -16.34 18.46
C PRO A 219 -2.78 -15.09 19.05
N LEU A 220 -1.46 -15.11 19.25
CA LEU A 220 -0.70 -13.93 19.68
C LEU A 220 -0.71 -12.83 18.61
N ALA A 221 -0.44 -13.19 17.35
CA ALA A 221 -0.48 -12.26 16.23
C ALA A 221 -1.90 -11.72 15.98
N THR A 222 -2.91 -12.59 16.04
CA THR A 222 -4.33 -12.23 15.95
C THR A 222 -4.71 -11.22 17.04
N TRP A 223 -4.32 -11.48 18.29
CA TRP A 223 -4.56 -10.57 19.40
C TRP A 223 -3.86 -9.23 19.19
N ARG A 224 -2.57 -9.24 18.82
CA ARG A 224 -1.79 -8.01 18.60
C ARG A 224 -2.44 -7.14 17.52
N LEU A 225 -2.86 -7.74 16.40
CA LEU A 225 -3.53 -7.01 15.33
C LEU A 225 -4.88 -6.42 15.78
N LYS A 226 -5.71 -7.22 16.46
CA LYS A 226 -7.00 -6.75 16.97
C LYS A 226 -6.84 -5.60 17.97
N GLU A 227 -5.86 -5.66 18.86
CA GLU A 227 -5.57 -4.58 19.80
C GLU A 227 -5.02 -3.33 19.11
N ALA A 228 -4.17 -3.50 18.10
CA ALA A 228 -3.63 -2.40 17.29
C ALA A 228 -4.75 -1.63 16.59
N ILE A 229 -5.67 -2.35 15.93
CA ILE A 229 -6.85 -1.76 15.28
C ILE A 229 -7.76 -1.10 16.32
N LYS A 230 -8.13 -1.82 17.39
CA LYS A 230 -9.07 -1.33 18.41
C LYS A 230 -8.60 -0.04 19.07
N ARG A 231 -7.29 0.08 19.30
CA ARG A 231 -6.70 1.21 20.03
C ARG A 231 -6.10 2.26 19.12
N ASP A 232 -6.19 2.06 17.81
CA ASP A 232 -5.45 2.80 16.79
C ASP A 232 -3.99 3.02 17.18
N LEU A 233 -3.25 1.92 17.33
CA LEU A 233 -1.82 1.93 17.64
C LEU A 233 -1.06 0.98 16.71
N ALA A 234 0.04 1.44 16.15
CA ALA A 234 0.91 0.60 15.33
C ALA A 234 1.36 -0.64 16.12
N LEU A 235 1.49 -1.77 15.40
CA LEU A 235 1.66 -3.11 15.99
C LEU A 235 2.78 -3.19 17.04
N ASN A 236 3.93 -2.55 16.77
CA ASN A 236 5.08 -2.56 17.67
C ASN A 236 4.88 -1.70 18.95
N PHE A 237 3.89 -0.82 18.98
CA PHE A 237 3.48 -0.10 20.20
C PHE A 237 2.50 -0.89 21.06
N ILE A 238 1.89 -1.95 20.52
CA ILE A 238 1.15 -2.94 21.31
C ILE A 238 2.13 -3.93 21.95
N PHE A 239 2.89 -4.64 21.10
CA PHE A 239 3.94 -5.56 21.54
C PHE A 239 4.94 -5.76 20.39
N LYS A 240 6.23 -5.63 20.69
CA LYS A 240 7.28 -5.68 19.67
C LYS A 240 7.24 -7.03 18.93
N GLU A 241 7.41 -6.99 17.61
CA GLU A 241 7.38 -8.19 16.77
C GLU A 241 8.38 -9.26 17.21
N GLN A 242 9.62 -8.86 17.51
CA GLN A 242 10.67 -9.77 17.95
C GLN A 242 10.31 -10.45 19.29
N ASP A 243 9.71 -9.71 20.22
CA ASP A 243 9.32 -10.22 21.54
C ASP A 243 8.14 -11.20 21.37
N LEU A 244 7.19 -10.88 20.48
CA LEU A 244 6.07 -11.77 20.15
C LEU A 244 6.54 -13.10 19.56
N TRP A 245 7.54 -13.04 18.67
CA TRP A 245 8.18 -14.23 18.11
C TRP A 245 8.92 -15.03 19.19
N ALA A 246 9.67 -14.36 20.08
CA ALA A 246 10.41 -15.01 21.17
C ALA A 246 9.47 -15.72 22.15
N VAL A 247 8.33 -15.10 22.49
CA VAL A 247 7.27 -15.73 23.30
C VAL A 247 6.84 -17.07 22.69
N ALA A 248 6.54 -17.07 21.39
CA ALA A 248 6.11 -18.29 20.70
C ALA A 248 7.23 -19.33 20.59
N ARG A 249 8.46 -18.90 20.29
CA ARG A 249 9.63 -19.77 20.15
C ARG A 249 9.94 -20.54 21.44
N PHE A 250 9.89 -19.86 22.58
CA PHE A 250 10.32 -20.40 23.87
C PHE A 250 9.17 -20.72 24.83
N ALA A 251 7.93 -20.63 24.35
CA ALA A 251 6.69 -20.82 25.13
C ALA A 251 6.70 -20.01 26.44
N ILE A 252 7.06 -18.72 26.35
CA ILE A 252 7.20 -17.85 27.53
C ILE A 252 5.81 -17.46 28.06
N LYS A 253 5.43 -18.03 29.21
CA LYS A 253 4.10 -17.89 29.82
C LYS A 253 4.08 -17.21 31.19
N ASN A 254 5.20 -16.60 31.59
CA ASN A 254 5.35 -15.89 32.85
C ASN A 254 5.93 -14.49 32.59
N PRO A 255 5.27 -13.41 33.05
CA PRO A 255 5.80 -12.05 32.95
C PRO A 255 7.22 -11.90 33.53
N LYS A 256 7.54 -12.59 34.63
CA LYS A 256 8.91 -12.56 35.20
C LYS A 256 9.95 -13.08 34.21
N ARG A 257 9.63 -14.18 33.51
CA ARG A 257 10.52 -14.72 32.47
C ARG A 257 10.63 -13.76 31.28
N MET A 258 9.57 -13.03 30.92
CA MET A 258 9.64 -12.01 29.88
C MET A 258 10.63 -10.88 30.25
N GLU A 259 10.67 -10.48 31.52
CA GLU A 259 11.63 -9.49 32.02
C GLU A 259 13.06 -10.02 32.02
N GLU A 260 13.26 -11.29 32.44
CA GLU A 260 14.56 -11.97 32.41
C GLU A 260 15.14 -12.10 30.98
N GLU A 261 14.27 -12.24 29.98
CA GLU A 261 14.61 -12.29 28.55
C GLU A 261 14.78 -10.87 27.93
N GLY A 262 14.68 -9.82 28.75
CA GLY A 262 14.97 -8.44 28.34
C GLY A 262 13.84 -7.73 27.59
N PHE A 263 12.59 -8.21 27.69
CA PHE A 263 11.47 -7.54 27.03
C PHE A 263 11.19 -6.17 27.65
N ASP A 264 10.55 -5.28 26.89
CA ASP A 264 10.22 -3.94 27.39
C ASP A 264 9.32 -4.01 28.64
N PHE A 265 9.84 -3.53 29.78
CA PHE A 265 9.17 -3.62 31.09
C PHE A 265 7.75 -3.02 31.08
N ARG A 266 7.55 -1.89 30.38
CA ARG A 266 6.23 -1.25 30.30
C ARG A 266 5.24 -2.11 29.52
N SER A 267 5.69 -2.75 28.45
CA SER A 267 4.91 -3.68 27.64
C SER A 267 4.58 -4.95 28.42
N VAL A 268 5.53 -5.52 29.16
CA VAL A 268 5.29 -6.69 30.03
C VAL A 268 4.30 -6.35 31.14
N ARG A 269 4.46 -5.23 31.82
CA ARG A 269 3.53 -4.79 32.88
C ARG A 269 2.10 -4.62 32.35
N ARG A 270 1.96 -4.12 31.12
CA ARG A 270 0.66 -3.85 30.50
C ARG A 270 0.00 -5.08 29.89
N HIS A 271 0.77 -5.94 29.23
CA HIS A 271 0.25 -7.01 28.37
C HIS A 271 0.68 -8.42 28.79
N GLY A 272 1.63 -8.56 29.71
CA GLY A 272 2.23 -9.85 30.09
C GLY A 272 1.22 -10.87 30.59
N ALA A 273 0.23 -10.45 31.39
CA ALA A 273 -0.84 -11.34 31.86
C ALA A 273 -1.70 -11.87 30.70
N LYS A 274 -2.04 -11.01 29.72
CA LYS A 274 -2.81 -11.37 28.54
C LYS A 274 -2.03 -12.29 27.60
N ILE A 275 -0.75 -11.99 27.36
CA ILE A 275 0.14 -12.86 26.57
C ILE A 275 0.26 -14.23 27.26
N SER A 276 0.49 -14.25 28.57
CA SER A 276 0.60 -15.49 29.34
C SER A 276 -0.67 -16.34 29.26
N SER A 277 -1.86 -15.72 29.28
CA SER A 277 -3.11 -16.46 29.13
C SER A 277 -3.31 -17.02 27.72
N ILE A 278 -2.93 -16.26 26.68
CA ILE A 278 -2.94 -16.75 25.28
C ILE A 278 -2.00 -17.95 25.12
N VAL A 279 -0.76 -17.86 25.62
CA VAL A 279 0.21 -18.96 25.51
C VAL A 279 -0.30 -20.20 26.23
N LYS A 280 -0.80 -20.06 27.47
CA LYS A 280 -1.37 -21.18 28.23
C LYS A 280 -2.52 -21.84 27.50
N LEU A 281 -3.42 -21.07 26.89
CA LEU A 281 -4.52 -21.62 26.10
C LEU A 281 -4.00 -22.35 24.86
N ALA A 282 -3.06 -21.74 24.13
CA ALA A 282 -2.49 -22.29 22.91
C ALA A 282 -1.69 -23.58 23.14
N GLU A 283 -1.06 -23.75 24.30
CA GLU A 283 -0.38 -25.00 24.68
C GLU A 283 -1.31 -26.22 24.75
N HIS A 284 -2.63 -26.01 24.92
CA HIS A 284 -3.63 -27.08 24.94
C HIS A 284 -4.25 -27.36 23.56
N THR A 285 -3.76 -26.71 22.51
CA THR A 285 -4.23 -26.99 21.13
C THR A 285 -3.85 -28.44 20.77
N PRO A 286 -4.80 -29.27 20.30
CA PRO A 286 -4.50 -30.61 19.81
C PRO A 286 -3.50 -30.57 18.65
N GLU A 287 -2.67 -31.60 18.50
CA GLU A 287 -1.66 -31.64 17.44
C GLU A 287 -2.29 -31.60 16.03
N GLU A 288 -3.49 -32.16 15.89
CA GLU A 288 -4.27 -32.16 14.65
C GLU A 288 -4.72 -30.76 14.23
N GLU A 289 -4.77 -29.81 15.18
CA GLU A 289 -5.15 -28.41 14.94
C GLU A 289 -3.93 -27.49 14.77
N TYR A 290 -2.71 -28.02 14.84
CA TYR A 290 -1.51 -27.20 14.66
C TYR A 290 -1.45 -26.58 13.26
N PRO A 291 -1.05 -25.30 13.13
CA PRO A 291 -0.81 -24.72 11.83
C PRO A 291 0.27 -25.49 11.08
N ALA A 292 0.08 -25.66 9.78
CA ALA A 292 1.09 -26.24 8.90
C ALA A 292 2.42 -25.45 9.00
N PRO A 293 3.57 -26.12 8.85
CA PRO A 293 4.86 -25.44 8.77
C PRO A 293 4.84 -24.32 7.72
N VAL A 294 5.44 -23.17 8.04
CA VAL A 294 5.56 -22.08 7.07
C VAL A 294 6.75 -22.36 6.17
N GLU A 295 6.47 -22.88 4.99
CA GLU A 295 7.50 -23.25 4.02
C GLU A 295 7.99 -22.04 3.24
N ARG A 296 9.31 -21.83 3.21
CA ARG A 296 9.89 -20.80 2.35
C ARG A 296 10.02 -21.30 0.93
N LEU A 297 9.54 -20.50 -0.01
CA LEU A 297 9.65 -20.80 -1.44
C LEU A 297 11.11 -21.04 -1.87
N MET A 298 12.05 -20.29 -1.29
CA MET A 298 13.47 -20.41 -1.64
C MET A 298 14.13 -21.74 -1.21
N ASP A 299 13.46 -22.51 -0.34
CA ASP A 299 13.92 -23.82 0.12
C ASP A 299 13.41 -24.95 -0.78
N TYR A 300 12.52 -24.66 -1.74
CA TYR A 300 11.99 -25.66 -2.67
C TYR A 300 13.10 -26.17 -3.61
N PRO A 301 13.13 -27.48 -3.92
CA PRO A 301 14.08 -28.04 -4.88
C PRO A 301 14.03 -27.30 -6.22
N GLY A 302 15.19 -26.92 -6.74
CA GLY A 302 15.27 -26.23 -8.03
C GLY A 302 14.91 -24.74 -8.02
N TYR A 303 14.56 -24.14 -6.86
CA TYR A 303 14.17 -22.72 -6.79
C TYR A 303 15.15 -21.79 -7.50
N LYS A 304 16.45 -21.89 -7.22
CA LYS A 304 17.44 -20.98 -7.80
C LYS A 304 17.53 -21.12 -9.32
N GLN A 305 17.42 -22.35 -9.83
CA GLN A 305 17.48 -22.66 -11.25
C GLN A 305 16.26 -22.12 -11.98
N VAL A 306 15.06 -22.44 -11.47
CA VAL A 306 13.80 -21.97 -12.08
C VAL A 306 13.69 -20.45 -11.98
N PHE A 307 14.00 -19.86 -10.82
CA PHE A 307 13.98 -18.41 -10.66
C PHE A 307 14.94 -17.70 -11.63
N LYS A 308 16.10 -18.29 -11.94
CA LYS A 308 17.01 -17.76 -12.97
C LYS A 308 16.37 -17.81 -14.35
N VAL A 309 15.75 -18.92 -14.74
CA VAL A 309 15.01 -19.05 -16.01
C VAL A 309 13.92 -17.98 -16.11
N LEU A 310 13.13 -17.78 -15.05
CA LEU A 310 12.10 -16.73 -15.03
C LEU A 310 12.69 -15.33 -15.23
N LYS A 311 13.84 -15.03 -14.60
CA LYS A 311 14.53 -13.75 -14.82
C LYS A 311 15.00 -13.57 -16.25
N ASP A 312 15.48 -14.65 -16.88
CA ASP A 312 15.93 -14.62 -18.27
C ASP A 312 14.74 -14.36 -19.22
N GLU A 313 13.57 -14.99 -18.99
CA GLU A 313 12.33 -14.69 -19.73
C GLU A 313 11.86 -13.23 -19.56
N VAL A 314 11.92 -12.69 -18.34
CA VAL A 314 11.61 -11.27 -18.09
C VAL A 314 12.58 -10.36 -18.84
N LYS A 315 13.87 -10.70 -18.88
CA LYS A 315 14.88 -9.95 -19.63
C LYS A 315 14.59 -9.97 -21.12
N THR A 316 14.20 -11.13 -21.67
CA THR A 316 13.77 -11.23 -23.06
C THR A 316 12.54 -10.37 -23.31
N ALA A 317 11.51 -10.40 -22.47
CA ALA A 317 10.34 -9.54 -22.61
C ALA A 317 10.70 -8.05 -22.57
N SER A 318 11.59 -7.65 -21.65
CA SER A 318 12.13 -6.28 -21.55
C SER A 318 12.80 -5.80 -22.83
N GLN A 319 13.61 -6.65 -23.47
CA GLN A 319 14.26 -6.30 -24.74
C GLN A 319 13.27 -6.08 -25.89
N HIS A 320 12.11 -6.73 -25.87
CA HIS A 320 11.10 -6.58 -26.91
C HIS A 320 10.16 -5.40 -26.66
N SER A 321 9.77 -5.15 -25.41
CA SER A 321 8.85 -4.06 -25.07
C SER A 321 9.53 -2.72 -24.79
N GLY A 322 10.82 -2.72 -24.48
CA GLY A 322 11.53 -1.54 -23.97
C GLY A 322 11.25 -1.22 -22.50
N LEU A 323 10.37 -1.98 -21.83
CA LEU A 323 10.03 -1.76 -20.42
C LEU A 323 11.10 -2.34 -19.49
N ALA A 324 11.31 -1.69 -18.34
CA ALA A 324 12.27 -2.15 -17.33
C ALA A 324 11.91 -3.54 -16.77
N THR A 325 12.92 -4.37 -16.51
CA THR A 325 12.72 -5.75 -16.03
C THR A 325 11.93 -5.83 -14.74
N GLU A 326 12.23 -4.95 -13.80
CA GLU A 326 11.60 -4.82 -12.50
C GLU A 326 10.14 -4.36 -12.59
N PHE A 327 9.76 -3.68 -13.68
CA PHE A 327 8.39 -3.25 -13.92
C PHE A 327 7.53 -4.37 -14.51
N LEU A 328 8.13 -5.14 -15.43
CA LEU A 328 7.51 -6.32 -16.02
C LEU A 328 7.22 -7.38 -14.97
N ALA A 329 8.22 -7.74 -14.16
CA ALA A 329 8.02 -8.64 -13.03
C ALA A 329 9.05 -8.41 -11.93
N SER A 330 8.58 -7.89 -10.80
CA SER A 330 9.37 -7.81 -9.58
C SER A 330 9.68 -9.21 -9.02
N LYS A 331 10.69 -9.31 -8.16
CA LYS A 331 10.98 -10.54 -7.40
C LYS A 331 9.76 -11.06 -6.63
N LYS A 332 8.92 -10.16 -6.11
CA LYS A 332 7.68 -10.52 -5.41
C LYS A 332 6.71 -11.21 -6.35
N GLN A 333 6.50 -10.67 -7.56
CA GLN A 333 5.60 -11.24 -8.56
C GLN A 333 6.12 -12.56 -9.14
N LEU A 334 7.43 -12.69 -9.36
CA LEU A 334 8.02 -13.98 -9.74
C LEU A 334 7.83 -15.03 -8.65
N ASN A 335 7.96 -14.66 -7.37
CA ASN A 335 7.68 -15.57 -6.26
C ASN A 335 6.18 -15.88 -6.11
N GLN A 336 5.29 -14.96 -6.44
CA GLN A 336 3.85 -15.20 -6.52
C GLN A 336 3.55 -16.24 -7.61
N MET A 337 4.18 -16.12 -8.78
CA MET A 337 4.07 -17.08 -9.88
C MET A 337 4.53 -18.48 -9.47
N LEU A 338 5.73 -18.60 -8.89
CA LEU A 338 6.24 -19.87 -8.38
C LEU A 338 5.36 -20.47 -7.28
N SER A 339 4.85 -19.65 -6.36
CA SER A 339 3.94 -20.11 -5.30
C SER A 339 2.62 -20.60 -5.88
N TRP A 340 2.09 -19.92 -6.89
CA TRP A 340 0.87 -20.32 -7.57
C TRP A 340 1.00 -21.70 -8.23
N VAL A 341 2.13 -21.97 -8.90
CA VAL A 341 2.38 -23.29 -9.50
C VAL A 341 2.67 -24.35 -8.44
N TRP A 342 3.63 -24.13 -7.54
CA TRP A 342 4.13 -25.19 -6.65
C TRP A 342 3.30 -25.44 -5.40
N LYS A 343 2.64 -24.40 -4.86
CA LYS A 343 1.89 -24.50 -3.59
C LYS A 343 0.40 -24.55 -3.78
N HIS A 344 -0.09 -24.07 -4.93
CA HIS A 344 -1.51 -23.85 -5.14
C HIS A 344 -2.03 -24.56 -6.39
N ASP A 345 -1.20 -25.37 -7.04
CA ASP A 345 -1.57 -26.15 -8.23
C ASP A 345 -2.35 -25.32 -9.27
N ARG A 346 -1.84 -24.11 -9.53
CA ARG A 346 -2.44 -23.15 -10.45
C ARG A 346 -3.90 -22.76 -10.13
N ASN A 347 -4.29 -22.75 -8.84
CA ASN A 347 -5.63 -22.33 -8.40
C ASN A 347 -5.98 -20.91 -8.91
N PRO A 348 -7.07 -20.74 -9.70
CA PRO A 348 -7.51 -19.46 -10.22
C PRO A 348 -7.77 -18.37 -9.16
N GLU A 349 -8.16 -18.73 -7.93
CA GLU A 349 -8.39 -17.77 -6.84
C GLU A 349 -7.12 -17.08 -6.34
N LYS A 350 -5.95 -17.63 -6.69
CA LYS A 350 -4.62 -17.12 -6.30
C LYS A 350 -3.81 -16.67 -7.51
N LEU A 351 -4.50 -16.23 -8.57
CA LEU A 351 -3.88 -15.82 -9.83
C LEU A 351 -2.77 -14.78 -9.58
N PRO A 352 -1.55 -15.00 -10.11
CA PRO A 352 -0.45 -14.05 -9.99
C PRO A 352 -0.68 -12.76 -10.78
N ASP A 353 -0.09 -11.66 -10.32
CA ASP A 353 -0.19 -10.36 -11.00
C ASP A 353 0.34 -10.40 -12.44
N VAL A 354 1.35 -11.26 -12.70
CA VAL A 354 1.93 -11.45 -14.05
C VAL A 354 1.03 -12.26 -14.98
N MET A 355 -0.01 -12.91 -14.46
CA MET A 355 -0.96 -13.75 -15.22
C MET A 355 -2.27 -13.02 -15.52
N GLN A 356 -2.30 -11.70 -15.44
CA GLN A 356 -3.51 -10.88 -15.64
C GLN A 356 -3.17 -9.55 -16.32
N GLY A 357 -4.18 -8.96 -16.96
CA GLY A 357 -4.06 -7.69 -17.68
C GLY A 357 -2.95 -7.70 -18.73
N TRP A 358 -2.35 -6.54 -18.95
CA TRP A 358 -1.30 -6.30 -19.94
C TRP A 358 -0.06 -7.20 -19.78
N ARG A 359 0.22 -7.70 -18.56
CA ARG A 359 1.38 -8.57 -18.30
C ARG A 359 1.20 -9.99 -18.84
N LEU A 360 -0.02 -10.48 -18.93
CA LEU A 360 -0.30 -11.88 -19.28
C LEU A 360 0.33 -12.25 -20.62
N GLU A 361 -0.02 -11.51 -21.67
CA GLU A 361 0.46 -11.74 -23.03
C GLU A 361 1.94 -11.38 -23.17
N LEU A 362 2.37 -10.33 -22.48
CA LEU A 362 3.73 -9.80 -22.61
C LEU A 362 4.79 -10.72 -21.98
N VAL A 363 4.50 -11.30 -20.82
CA VAL A 363 5.47 -12.11 -20.07
C VAL A 363 4.84 -13.28 -19.31
N GLY A 364 3.61 -13.15 -18.82
CA GLY A 364 2.93 -14.14 -17.98
C GLY A 364 2.88 -15.55 -18.56
N GLU A 365 2.42 -15.69 -19.80
CA GLU A 365 2.33 -17.00 -20.45
C GLU A 365 3.69 -17.70 -20.59
N ARG A 366 4.74 -16.94 -20.89
CA ARG A 366 6.10 -17.47 -21.02
C ARG A 366 6.62 -17.95 -19.67
N LEU A 367 6.40 -17.16 -18.61
CA LEU A 367 6.73 -17.55 -17.24
C LEU A 367 5.98 -18.82 -16.83
N ASN A 368 4.70 -18.96 -17.16
CA ASN A 368 3.92 -20.15 -16.82
C ASN A 368 4.46 -21.41 -17.51
N LYS A 369 4.75 -21.31 -18.81
CA LYS A 369 5.33 -22.41 -19.60
C LYS A 369 6.72 -22.82 -19.09
N ALA A 370 7.48 -21.89 -18.52
CA ALA A 370 8.83 -22.16 -17.99
C ALA A 370 8.84 -22.93 -16.66
N ILE A 371 7.71 -22.98 -15.93
CA ILE A 371 7.60 -23.69 -14.66
C ILE A 371 6.89 -25.02 -14.91
N LYS A 372 7.60 -26.12 -14.68
CA LYS A 372 7.03 -27.47 -14.74
C LYS A 372 6.05 -27.68 -13.60
#